data_AF-M7NTQ2-F1
#
_entry.id   AF-M7NTQ2-F1
#
_cell.length_a   1.000
_cell.length_b   1.000
_cell.length_c   1.000
_cell.angle_alpha   90.00
_cell.angle_beta   90.00
_cell.angle_gamma   90.00
#
_symmetry.space_group_name_H-M   'P 1'
#
loop_
_entity.id
_entity.type
_entity.pdbx_description
1 polymer ?
#
loop_
_entity_poly.entity_id
_entity_poly.type
_entity_poly.pdbx_seq_one_letter_code
_entity_poly.pdbx_strand_id
1 'polypeptide(L)'
;MDIYSIDKLMHETRQLAARYRQTTGTALPVTGEIARYDAARALKLKLLDDASLGYDAVGSDSREGQKVIIKGRAMFDTSKTPRIGQLNPQQDWDLVVLVLFDDAYQPVEMYQASKADISDALTGKDSKNKKRGAMSVAQFKIIGERVWMVETGEQDEIWSN
;
A
#
# COMPACT_ATOMS: atom_id res chain seq x y z
N MET A 1 21.62 -20.74 -6.54
CA MET A 1 20.55 -21.17 -7.46
C MET A 1 19.25 -20.91 -6.74
N ASP A 2 18.60 -19.79 -7.06
CA ASP A 2 17.31 -19.47 -6.46
C ASP A 2 16.26 -20.36 -7.12
N ILE A 3 15.66 -21.28 -6.36
CA ILE A 3 14.89 -22.41 -6.92
C ILE A 3 13.54 -21.93 -7.51
N TYR A 4 13.16 -20.66 -7.29
CA TYR A 4 12.06 -20.00 -7.98
C TYR A 4 12.39 -18.52 -8.26
N SER A 5 11.99 -18.03 -9.44
CA SER A 5 11.93 -16.58 -9.68
C SER A 5 10.86 -15.98 -8.77
N ILE A 6 11.18 -14.95 -7.98
CA ILE A 6 10.24 -14.27 -7.09
C ILE A 6 8.96 -13.83 -7.83
N ASP A 7 9.10 -13.37 -9.09
CA ASP A 7 8.00 -13.03 -9.99
C ASP A 7 7.00 -14.19 -10.16
N LYS A 8 7.50 -15.41 -10.31
CA LYS A 8 6.67 -16.62 -10.46
C LYS A 8 5.92 -16.93 -9.17
N LEU A 9 6.60 -16.85 -8.02
CA LEU A 9 5.97 -17.06 -6.72
C LEU A 9 4.84 -16.04 -6.50
N MET A 10 5.11 -14.76 -6.75
CA MET A 10 4.11 -13.71 -6.61
C MET A 10 2.92 -13.92 -7.55
N HIS A 11 3.15 -14.36 -8.78
CA HIS A 11 2.09 -14.70 -9.72
C HIS A 11 1.21 -15.86 -9.21
N GLU A 12 1.83 -16.96 -8.78
CA GLU A 12 1.12 -18.12 -8.24
C GLU A 12 0.37 -17.78 -6.93
N THR A 13 0.97 -16.97 -6.04
CA THR A 13 0.34 -16.51 -4.81
C THR A 13 -0.95 -15.74 -5.08
N ARG A 14 -0.97 -14.82 -6.05
CA ARG A 14 -2.19 -14.09 -6.44
C ARG A 14 -3.28 -15.01 -6.94
N GLN A 15 -2.94 -15.95 -7.83
CA GLN A 15 -3.91 -16.91 -8.36
C GLN A 15 -4.51 -17.76 -7.23
N LEU A 16 -3.68 -18.24 -6.31
CA LEU A 16 -4.14 -19.01 -5.15
C LEU A 16 -5.03 -18.18 -4.23
N ALA A 17 -4.65 -16.93 -3.94
CA ALA A 17 -5.44 -16.03 -3.10
C ALA A 17 -6.81 -15.70 -3.69
N ALA A 18 -6.86 -15.42 -4.99
CA ALA A 18 -8.11 -15.18 -5.72
C ALA A 18 -9.02 -16.41 -5.68
N ARG A 19 -8.50 -17.59 -6.06
CA ARG A 19 -9.26 -18.85 -6.03
C ARG A 19 -9.73 -19.20 -4.63
N TYR A 20 -8.86 -19.10 -3.62
CA TYR A 20 -9.20 -19.39 -2.23
C TYR A 20 -10.37 -18.52 -1.77
N ARG A 21 -10.37 -17.22 -2.10
CA ARG A 21 -11.49 -16.34 -1.78
C ARG A 21 -12.76 -16.70 -2.55
N GLN A 22 -12.66 -16.98 -3.84
CA GLN A 22 -13.81 -17.39 -4.65
C GLN A 22 -14.45 -18.68 -4.11
N THR A 23 -13.63 -19.62 -3.62
CA THR A 23 -14.10 -20.90 -3.08
C THR A 23 -14.61 -20.79 -1.65
N THR A 24 -13.96 -20.03 -0.78
CA THR A 24 -14.25 -20.03 0.67
C THR A 24 -15.02 -18.80 1.16
N GLY A 25 -15.10 -17.75 0.34
CA GLY A 25 -15.60 -16.42 0.73
C GLY A 25 -14.64 -15.62 1.61
N THR A 26 -13.48 -16.18 2.01
CA THR A 26 -12.50 -15.55 2.91
C THR A 26 -11.21 -15.20 2.19
N ALA A 27 -10.58 -14.08 2.54
CA ALA A 27 -9.33 -13.65 1.92
C ALA A 27 -8.11 -14.29 2.59
N LEU A 28 -7.12 -14.73 1.80
CA LEU A 28 -5.81 -15.14 2.32
C LEU A 28 -5.02 -13.90 2.82
N PRO A 29 -4.27 -14.03 3.92
CA PRO A 29 -3.51 -12.93 4.50
C PRO A 29 -2.16 -12.72 3.78
N VAL A 30 -2.19 -12.54 2.45
CA VAL A 30 -1.00 -12.36 1.59
C VAL A 30 -0.93 -10.99 0.92
N THR A 31 -1.95 -10.14 1.15
CA THR A 31 -2.08 -8.83 0.49
C THR A 31 -0.91 -7.89 0.82
N GLY A 32 -0.31 -8.02 2.00
CA GLY A 32 0.80 -7.15 2.42
C GLY A 32 2.08 -7.46 1.64
N GLU A 33 2.41 -8.73 1.52
CA GLU A 33 3.58 -9.24 0.79
C GLU A 33 3.48 -8.90 -0.70
N ILE A 34 2.29 -9.08 -1.28
CA ILE A 34 2.01 -8.71 -2.66
C ILE A 34 2.18 -7.19 -2.87
N ALA A 35 1.69 -6.36 -1.94
CA ALA A 35 1.82 -4.91 -2.03
C ALA A 35 3.27 -4.44 -1.91
N ARG A 36 4.05 -5.02 -1.01
CA ARG A 36 5.49 -4.71 -0.87
C ARG A 36 6.23 -4.99 -2.18
N TYR A 37 5.98 -6.16 -2.78
CA TYR A 37 6.59 -6.54 -4.06
C TYR A 37 6.22 -5.57 -5.20
N ASP A 38 4.92 -5.26 -5.36
CA ASP A 38 4.48 -4.39 -6.45
C ASP A 38 4.93 -2.94 -6.29
N ALA A 39 4.81 -2.38 -5.09
CA ALA A 39 5.21 -1.01 -4.84
C ALA A 39 6.72 -0.82 -5.01
N ALA A 40 7.53 -1.78 -4.56
CA ALA A 40 8.98 -1.73 -4.75
C ALA A 40 9.38 -1.73 -6.23
N ARG A 41 8.71 -2.55 -7.05
CA ARG A 41 8.97 -2.61 -8.49
C ARG A 41 8.45 -1.39 -9.23
N ALA A 42 7.26 -0.91 -8.87
CA ALA A 42 6.59 0.19 -9.56
C ALA A 42 7.16 1.56 -9.22
N LEU A 43 7.56 1.77 -7.97
CA LEU A 43 8.03 3.07 -7.44
C LEU A 43 9.53 3.02 -7.06
N LYS A 44 10.24 1.99 -7.55
CA LYS A 44 11.68 1.76 -7.34
C LYS A 44 12.13 1.75 -5.87
N LEU A 45 11.27 1.31 -4.96
CA LEU A 45 11.61 1.32 -3.53
C LEU A 45 12.58 0.20 -3.16
N LYS A 46 13.50 0.48 -2.25
CA LYS A 46 14.37 -0.54 -1.66
C LYS A 46 13.71 -1.16 -0.43
N LEU A 47 13.20 -2.38 -0.57
CA LEU A 47 12.58 -3.12 0.54
C LEU A 47 13.60 -3.42 1.65
N LEU A 48 13.11 -3.43 2.88
CA LEU A 48 13.85 -3.85 4.06
C LEU A 48 13.21 -5.09 4.68
N ASP A 49 14.04 -6.07 5.04
CA ASP A 49 13.56 -7.32 5.64
C ASP A 49 13.45 -7.25 7.18
N ASP A 50 13.97 -6.18 7.79
CA ASP A 50 13.94 -5.99 9.23
C ASP A 50 12.62 -5.37 9.71
N ALA A 51 11.71 -6.21 10.18
CA ALA A 51 10.42 -5.82 10.74
C ALA A 51 10.52 -4.94 12.00
N SER A 52 11.68 -4.86 12.66
CA SER A 52 11.88 -4.03 13.86
C SER A 52 11.98 -2.54 13.55
N LEU A 53 12.33 -2.18 12.31
CA LEU A 53 12.55 -0.80 11.87
C LEU A 53 11.26 0.01 11.80
N GLY A 54 10.12 -0.65 11.57
CA GLY A 54 8.83 0.00 11.58
C GLY A 54 8.36 0.67 10.30
N TYR A 55 9.11 0.47 9.23
CA TYR A 55 8.79 0.86 7.86
C TYR A 55 9.24 -0.25 6.92
N ASP A 56 8.65 -0.30 5.73
CA ASP A 56 8.77 -1.45 4.82
C ASP A 56 9.88 -1.26 3.77
N ALA A 57 10.21 -0.02 3.44
CA ALA A 57 11.17 0.33 2.40
C ALA A 57 11.81 1.71 2.59
N VAL A 58 12.90 1.96 1.88
CA VAL A 58 13.48 3.30 1.69
C VAL A 58 13.28 3.72 0.24
N GLY A 59 12.83 4.96 0.03
CA GLY A 59 12.67 5.52 -1.30
C GLY A 59 14.00 5.79 -2.00
N SER A 60 13.97 5.77 -3.32
CA SER A 60 15.06 6.18 -4.20
C SER A 60 14.58 7.26 -5.17
N ASP A 61 15.48 7.81 -5.99
CA ASP A 61 15.17 8.81 -7.02
C ASP A 61 14.44 10.03 -6.41
N SER A 62 13.19 10.30 -6.83
CA SER A 62 12.36 11.39 -6.32
C SER A 62 11.94 11.25 -4.85
N ARG A 63 12.19 10.07 -4.25
CA ARG A 63 11.88 9.75 -2.84
C ARG A 63 13.14 9.37 -2.05
N GLU A 64 14.32 9.76 -2.54
CA GLU A 64 15.61 9.38 -1.95
C GLU A 64 15.64 9.59 -0.43
N GLY A 65 15.92 8.51 0.30
CA GLY A 65 16.09 8.52 1.75
C GLY A 65 14.80 8.55 2.58
N GLN A 66 13.61 8.65 1.95
CA GLN A 66 12.34 8.62 2.68
C GLN A 66 12.02 7.22 3.22
N LYS A 67 11.61 7.13 4.49
CA LYS A 67 11.14 5.88 5.12
C LYS A 67 9.68 5.63 4.74
N VAL A 68 9.44 4.54 4.01
CA VAL A 68 8.14 4.25 3.40
C VAL A 68 7.46 3.07 4.09
N ILE A 69 6.21 3.25 4.50
CA ILE A 69 5.29 2.17 4.88
C ILE A 69 4.46 1.79 3.65
N ILE A 70 4.34 0.50 3.37
CA ILE A 70 3.55 -0.03 2.24
C ILE A 70 2.35 -0.79 2.81
N LYS A 71 1.14 -0.41 2.37
CA LYS A 71 -0.11 -1.06 2.74
C LYS A 71 -0.82 -1.55 1.48
N GLY A 72 -1.31 -2.79 1.51
CA GLY A 72 -2.12 -3.37 0.45
C GLY A 72 -3.59 -3.45 0.80
N ARG A 73 -4.48 -3.17 -0.17
CA ARG A 73 -5.93 -3.39 -0.02
C ARG A 73 -6.55 -3.95 -1.29
N ALA A 74 -7.07 -5.17 -1.21
CA ALA A 74 -7.92 -5.73 -2.26
C ALA A 74 -9.34 -5.16 -2.16
N MET A 75 -9.84 -4.66 -3.29
CA MET A 75 -11.13 -3.99 -3.41
C MET A 75 -12.16 -5.03 -3.84
N PHE A 76 -12.84 -5.58 -2.84
CA PHE A 76 -13.92 -6.53 -3.04
C PHE A 76 -15.26 -5.81 -3.00
N ASP A 77 -16.20 -6.24 -3.85
CA ASP A 77 -17.58 -5.78 -3.78
C ASP A 77 -18.22 -6.28 -2.47
N THR A 78 -18.24 -5.39 -1.48
CA THR A 78 -18.79 -5.65 -0.15
C THR A 78 -19.52 -4.41 0.32
N SER A 79 -20.56 -4.60 1.13
CA SER A 79 -21.32 -3.48 1.73
C SER A 79 -20.51 -2.66 2.75
N LYS A 80 -19.30 -3.10 3.12
CA LYS A 80 -18.48 -2.43 4.13
C LYS A 80 -17.47 -1.49 3.48
N THR A 81 -17.38 -0.28 4.01
CA THR A 81 -16.37 0.70 3.59
C THR A 81 -14.95 0.14 3.82
N PRO A 82 -14.11 0.03 2.78
CA PRO A 82 -12.76 -0.46 2.92
C PRO A 82 -11.90 0.54 3.69
N ARG A 83 -11.00 0.01 4.54
CA ARG A 83 -10.11 0.78 5.40
C ARG A 83 -8.67 0.36 5.17
N ILE A 84 -7.77 1.31 5.35
CA ILE A 84 -6.34 1.01 5.38
C ILE A 84 -6.00 0.29 6.70
N GLY A 85 -4.90 -0.46 6.70
CA GLY A 85 -4.32 -1.01 7.92
C GLY A 85 -3.96 0.09 8.92
N GLN A 86 -3.82 -0.27 10.20
CA GLN A 86 -3.44 0.72 11.22
C GLN A 86 -2.08 1.33 10.90
N LEU A 87 -1.98 2.63 11.12
CA LEU A 87 -0.74 3.39 11.04
C LEU A 87 -0.44 3.88 12.45
N ASN A 88 0.79 3.69 12.91
CA ASN A 88 1.25 4.24 14.17
C ASN A 88 1.87 5.63 13.89
N PRO A 89 1.19 6.74 14.22
CA PRO A 89 1.73 8.07 13.89
C PRO A 89 2.99 8.43 14.69
N GLN A 90 3.25 7.73 15.80
CA GLN A 90 4.44 7.94 16.63
C GLN A 90 5.68 7.25 16.06
N GLN A 91 5.51 6.33 15.11
CA GLN A 91 6.62 5.62 14.47
C GLN A 91 7.35 6.52 13.47
N ASP A 92 8.63 6.23 13.25
CA ASP A 92 9.54 7.04 12.46
C ASP A 92 9.50 6.60 10.97
N TRP A 93 8.47 7.10 10.27
CA TRP A 93 8.27 6.95 8.83
C TRP A 93 7.90 8.31 8.22
N ASP A 94 8.13 8.48 6.93
CA ASP A 94 7.93 9.74 6.20
C ASP A 94 6.73 9.67 5.25
N LEU A 95 6.55 8.52 4.60
CA LEU A 95 5.58 8.32 3.53
C LEU A 95 4.81 7.01 3.74
N VAL A 96 3.52 7.01 3.39
CA VAL A 96 2.73 5.78 3.25
C VAL A 96 2.36 5.60 1.79
N VAL A 97 2.62 4.41 1.24
CA VAL A 97 2.14 3.96 -0.07
C VAL A 97 0.99 2.96 0.15
N LEU A 98 -0.16 3.25 -0.42
CA LEU A 98 -1.32 2.37 -0.47
C LEU A 98 -1.46 1.76 -1.87
N VAL A 99 -1.32 0.44 -1.96
CA VAL A 99 -1.57 -0.34 -3.18
C VAL A 99 -3.00 -0.86 -3.17
N LEU A 100 -3.78 -0.50 -4.19
CA LEU A 100 -5.14 -0.98 -4.38
C LEU A 100 -5.15 -2.11 -5.42
N PHE A 101 -5.75 -3.23 -5.05
CA PHE A 101 -5.91 -4.39 -5.93
C PHE A 101 -7.35 -4.60 -6.36
N ASP A 102 -7.54 -5.20 -7.53
CA ASP A 102 -8.80 -5.83 -7.91
C ASP A 102 -9.05 -7.14 -7.13
N ASP A 103 -10.09 -7.87 -7.51
CA ASP A 103 -10.46 -9.14 -6.88
C ASP A 103 -9.55 -10.32 -7.28
N ALA A 104 -8.77 -10.16 -8.35
CA ALA A 104 -7.72 -11.07 -8.81
C ALA A 104 -6.34 -10.75 -8.19
N TYR A 105 -6.30 -9.84 -7.22
CA TYR A 105 -5.07 -9.37 -6.58
C TYR A 105 -4.08 -8.74 -7.56
N GLN A 106 -4.54 -8.16 -8.67
CA GLN A 106 -3.72 -7.35 -9.59
C GLN A 106 -3.73 -5.88 -9.15
N PRO A 107 -2.58 -5.19 -9.15
CA PRO A 107 -2.51 -3.80 -8.72
C PRO A 107 -3.21 -2.91 -9.76
N VAL A 108 -4.09 -2.03 -9.31
CA VAL A 108 -4.87 -1.11 -10.17
C VAL A 108 -4.36 0.32 -10.03
N GLU A 109 -4.19 0.79 -8.80
CA GLU A 109 -3.70 2.13 -8.46
C GLU A 109 -2.79 2.08 -7.24
N MET A 110 -1.81 2.98 -7.17
CA MET A 110 -1.07 3.27 -5.95
C MET A 110 -1.19 4.75 -5.58
N TYR A 111 -1.43 4.99 -4.30
CA TYR A 111 -1.49 6.33 -3.73
C TYR A 111 -0.37 6.50 -2.71
N GLN A 112 0.19 7.70 -2.62
CA GLN A 112 1.10 8.06 -1.55
C GLN A 112 0.54 9.22 -0.73
N ALA A 113 0.85 9.26 0.56
CA ALA A 113 0.55 10.41 1.41
C ALA A 113 1.68 10.61 2.42
N SER A 114 2.04 11.87 2.66
CA SER A 114 3.07 12.21 3.65
C SER A 114 2.55 12.00 5.07
N LYS A 115 3.47 11.88 6.02
CA LYS A 115 3.13 11.88 7.45
C LYS A 115 2.40 13.15 7.88
N ALA A 116 2.70 14.29 7.26
CA ALA A 116 2.02 15.55 7.52
C ALA A 116 0.55 15.47 7.09
N ASP A 117 0.27 15.09 5.83
CA ASP A 117 -1.10 14.98 5.30
C ASP A 117 -1.95 14.00 6.11
N ILE A 118 -1.35 12.87 6.51
CA ILE A 118 -2.01 11.87 7.36
C ILE A 118 -2.29 12.45 8.75
N SER A 119 -1.35 13.20 9.33
CA SER A 119 -1.52 13.81 10.65
C SER A 119 -2.62 14.87 10.64
N ASP A 120 -2.67 15.69 9.59
CA ASP A 120 -3.69 16.72 9.40
C ASP A 120 -5.07 16.10 9.21
N ALA A 121 -5.18 15.04 8.40
CA ALA A 121 -6.41 14.29 8.19
C ALA A 121 -6.96 13.58 9.44
N LEU A 122 -6.10 13.37 10.45
CA LEU A 122 -6.46 12.80 11.75
C LEU A 122 -6.76 13.87 12.80
N THR A 123 -6.46 15.15 12.52
CA THR A 123 -6.79 16.27 13.39
C THR A 123 -8.31 16.49 13.38
N GLY A 124 -8.93 16.47 14.56
CA GLY A 124 -10.39 16.52 14.72
C GLY A 124 -11.10 15.16 14.83
N LYS A 125 -10.39 14.04 14.66
CA LYS A 125 -10.94 12.71 14.98
C LYS A 125 -10.81 12.37 16.47
N ASP A 126 -11.70 11.50 16.94
CA ASP A 126 -11.64 10.95 18.30
C ASP A 126 -10.25 10.40 18.65
N SER A 127 -9.86 10.53 19.92
CA SER A 127 -8.54 10.18 20.42
C SER A 127 -8.10 8.74 20.10
N LYS A 128 -9.05 7.79 20.06
CA LYS A 128 -8.78 6.38 19.69
C LYS A 128 -8.48 6.20 18.21
N ASN A 129 -9.21 6.90 17.33
CA ASN A 129 -8.97 6.84 15.88
C ASN A 129 -7.68 7.54 15.51
N LYS A 130 -7.38 8.66 16.17
CA LYS A 130 -6.12 9.39 16.05
C LYS A 130 -4.92 8.53 16.44
N LYS A 131 -4.97 7.83 17.59
CA LYS A 131 -3.90 6.93 18.05
C LYS A 131 -3.62 5.75 17.12
N ARG A 132 -4.64 5.24 16.41
CA ARG A 132 -4.51 4.05 15.54
C ARG A 132 -4.32 4.39 14.06
N GLY A 133 -4.25 5.68 13.72
CA GLY A 133 -4.19 6.14 12.32
C GLY A 133 -5.36 5.64 11.47
N ALA A 134 -6.54 5.45 12.07
CA ALA A 134 -7.63 4.74 11.41
C ALA A 134 -8.32 5.63 10.36
N MET A 135 -8.24 5.24 9.08
CA MET A 135 -8.94 5.92 7.98
C MET A 135 -9.47 4.95 6.91
N SER A 136 -10.42 5.43 6.11
CA SER A 136 -10.96 4.69 4.96
C SER A 136 -10.03 4.82 3.75
N VAL A 137 -10.16 3.92 2.78
CA VAL A 137 -9.47 4.07 1.48
C VAL A 137 -9.88 5.37 0.80
N ALA A 138 -11.18 5.72 0.84
CA ALA A 138 -11.67 6.96 0.26
C ALA A 138 -11.02 8.21 0.87
N GLN A 139 -10.86 8.24 2.20
CA GLN A 139 -10.17 9.35 2.86
C GLN A 139 -8.69 9.40 2.47
N PHE A 140 -8.02 8.25 2.38
CA PHE A 140 -6.62 8.19 1.94
C PHE A 140 -6.47 8.72 0.51
N LYS A 141 -7.40 8.37 -0.41
CA LYS A 141 -7.44 8.90 -1.78
C LYS A 141 -7.69 10.42 -1.86
N ILE A 142 -8.34 11.01 -0.85
CA ILE A 142 -8.58 12.47 -0.81
C ILE A 142 -7.32 13.23 -0.42
N ILE A 143 -6.55 12.70 0.53
CA ILE A 143 -5.36 13.38 1.09
C ILE A 143 -4.07 12.97 0.39
N GLY A 144 -4.10 11.85 -0.34
CA GLY A 144 -2.95 11.28 -1.01
C GLY A 144 -2.95 11.58 -2.50
N GLU A 145 -1.76 11.59 -3.06
CA GLU A 145 -1.49 11.72 -4.48
C GLU A 145 -1.50 10.33 -5.14
N ARG A 146 -2.09 10.21 -6.34
CA ARG A 146 -1.98 8.99 -7.13
C ARG A 146 -0.66 8.98 -7.89
N VAL A 147 0.21 8.03 -7.58
CA VAL A 147 1.58 7.96 -8.14
C VAL A 147 1.77 6.83 -9.13
N TRP A 148 0.81 5.92 -9.23
CA TRP A 148 0.85 4.84 -10.20
C TRP A 148 -0.55 4.37 -10.56
N MET A 149 -0.73 3.99 -11.83
CA MET A 149 -1.91 3.29 -12.32
C MET A 149 -1.49 2.25 -13.36
N VAL A 150 -2.19 1.12 -13.43
CA VAL A 150 -1.93 0.06 -14.40
C VAL A 150 -1.88 0.54 -15.86
N GLU A 151 -2.69 1.56 -16.21
CA GLU A 151 -2.75 2.11 -17.57
C GLU A 151 -1.57 3.02 -17.92
N THR A 152 -1.02 3.75 -16.94
CA THR A 152 -0.03 4.81 -17.18
C THR A 152 1.36 4.52 -16.63
N GLY A 153 1.49 3.54 -15.72
CA GLY A 153 2.72 3.35 -14.95
C GLY A 153 2.90 4.41 -13.86
N GLU A 154 4.16 4.59 -13.42
CA GLU A 154 4.57 5.61 -12.45
C GLU A 154 4.32 7.01 -13.02
N GLN A 155 3.65 7.87 -12.25
CA GLN A 155 3.35 9.25 -12.63
C GLN A 155 4.38 10.17 -11.96
N ASP A 156 5.23 10.80 -12.75
CA ASP A 156 6.04 11.93 -12.28
C ASP A 156 5.13 13.17 -12.19
N GLU A 157 5.32 14.01 -11.16
CA GLU A 157 4.71 15.34 -11.05
C GLU A 157 5.10 16.17 -12.29
N ILE A 158 4.29 16.07 -13.34
CA ILE A 158 4.24 17.03 -14.41
C ILE A 158 2.78 17.43 -14.48
N TRP A 159 2.48 18.63 -13.97
CA TRP A 159 1.85 19.72 -14.71
C TRP A 159 1.57 20.86 -13.71
N SER A 160 2.54 21.77 -13.58
CA SER A 160 2.22 23.15 -13.20
C SER A 160 1.39 23.74 -14.34
N ASN A 161 0.19 24.21 -14.04
CA ASN A 161 -0.51 25.16 -14.90
C ASN A 161 -0.80 26.41 -14.07
#